data_AF-A0A7C7QXJ4-F1
#
_entry.id   AF-A0A7C7QXJ4-F1
#
_cell.length_a   1.000
_cell.length_b   1.000
_cell.length_c   1.000
_cell.angle_alpha   90.00
_cell.angle_beta   90.00
_cell.angle_gamma   90.00
#
_symmetry.space_group_name_H-M   'P 1'
#
loop_
_entity.id
_entity.type
_entity.pdbx_description
1 polymer ?
#
loop_
_entity_poly.entity_id
_entity_poly.type
_entity_poly.pdbx_seq_one_letter_code
_entity_poly.pdbx_strand_id
1 'polypeptide(L)'
;MAVIYRVNMSDLTVRAEEPGDGHSELGGRALTSALVAGEVPPGCHPLAAENKLVIAPGILTGTAAPCSGRLSVGAKSPLTGTIKESNSGGTAAQALANLGIRAIVLEGRPADGRLFRLVVTSDGVQIEPADDLKGLGNYDTVARQFERFGQKVSCI
;
A
#
# COMPACT_ATOMS: atom_id res chain seq x y z
N MET A 1 -8.91 3.27 16.24
CA MET A 1 -9.88 3.08 15.14
C MET A 1 -9.10 2.60 13.93
N ALA A 2 -9.64 1.63 13.19
CA ALA A 2 -8.94 1.04 12.07
C ALA A 2 -9.26 1.86 10.80
N VAL A 3 -8.25 2.24 10.01
CA VAL A 3 -8.45 3.14 8.86
C VAL A 3 -7.93 2.53 7.56
N ILE A 4 -8.63 2.77 6.46
CA ILE A 4 -8.14 2.56 5.09
C ILE A 4 -7.82 3.93 4.49
N TYR A 5 -6.60 4.08 3.97
CA TYR A 5 -6.22 5.26 3.20
C TYR A 5 -6.39 4.98 1.71
N ARG A 6 -7.18 5.80 1.01
CA ARG A 6 -7.25 5.83 -0.45
C ARG A 6 -6.38 6.95 -0.97
N VAL A 7 -5.48 6.61 -1.88
CA VAL A 7 -4.52 7.52 -2.49
C VAL A 7 -4.79 7.55 -3.99
N ASN A 8 -5.39 8.63 -4.46
CA ASN A 8 -5.67 8.81 -5.87
C ASN A 8 -4.50 9.54 -6.53
N MET A 9 -3.79 8.84 -7.40
CA MET A 9 -2.59 9.34 -8.06
C MET A 9 -2.90 10.22 -9.27
N SER A 10 -4.15 10.28 -9.73
CA SER A 10 -4.56 11.14 -10.85
C SER A 10 -4.71 12.60 -10.41
N ASP A 11 -5.22 12.83 -9.20
CA ASP A 11 -5.42 14.18 -8.63
C ASP A 11 -4.59 14.44 -7.36
N LEU A 12 -3.77 13.46 -6.95
CA LEU A 12 -2.90 13.51 -5.77
C LEU A 12 -3.67 13.78 -4.48
N THR A 13 -4.85 13.18 -4.34
CA THR A 13 -5.66 13.28 -3.12
C THR A 13 -5.50 12.06 -2.22
N VAL A 14 -5.63 12.29 -0.92
CA VAL A 14 -5.63 11.26 0.12
C VAL A 14 -6.94 11.35 0.88
N ARG A 15 -7.61 10.21 1.06
CA ARG A 15 -8.84 10.10 1.86
C ARG A 15 -8.70 8.98 2.88
N ALA A 16 -9.16 9.23 4.09
CA ALA A 16 -9.28 8.22 5.14
C ALA A 16 -10.73 7.76 5.20
N GLU A 17 -10.94 6.45 5.24
CA GLU A 17 -12.26 5.85 5.45
C GLU A 17 -12.19 4.73 6.48
N GLU A 18 -13.30 4.49 7.17
CA GLU A 18 -13.45 3.30 7.99
C GLU A 18 -13.66 2.08 7.08
N PRO A 19 -13.12 0.89 7.44
CA PRO A 19 -13.45 -0.34 6.75
C PRO A 19 -14.96 -0.61 6.86
N GLY A 20 -15.66 -0.63 5.73
CA GLY A 20 -17.09 -0.98 5.70
C GLY A 20 -17.35 -2.42 6.19
N ASP A 21 -18.62 -2.76 6.40
CA ASP A 21 -19.06 -4.00 7.06
C ASP A 21 -18.44 -5.29 6.48
N GLY A 22 -18.18 -5.34 5.16
CA GLY A 22 -17.56 -6.49 4.50
C GLY A 22 -16.02 -6.57 4.57
N HIS A 23 -15.36 -5.53 5.10
CA HIS A 23 -13.89 -5.41 5.13
C HIS A 23 -13.34 -5.30 6.56
N SER A 24 -14.19 -5.02 7.56
CA SER A 24 -13.81 -4.77 8.95
C SER A 24 -13.10 -5.95 9.62
N GLU A 25 -13.51 -7.17 9.27
CA GLU A 25 -12.93 -8.44 9.77
C GLU A 25 -11.79 -8.97 8.89
N LEU A 26 -11.46 -8.29 7.79
CA LEU A 26 -10.45 -8.75 6.85
C LEU A 26 -9.09 -8.10 7.10
N GLY A 27 -8.03 -8.81 6.73
CA GLY A 27 -6.67 -8.30 6.70
C GLY A 27 -5.83 -9.06 5.68
N GLY A 28 -4.64 -8.55 5.38
CA GLY A 28 -3.69 -9.15 4.44
C GLY A 28 -4.34 -9.55 3.12
N ARG A 29 -4.06 -10.78 2.66
CA ARG A 29 -4.58 -11.33 1.40
C ARG A 29 -6.09 -11.20 1.26
N ALA A 30 -6.85 -11.52 2.31
CA ALA A 30 -8.32 -11.50 2.23
C ALA A 30 -8.84 -10.09 1.93
N LEU A 31 -8.29 -9.08 2.62
CA LEU A 31 -8.64 -7.68 2.39
C LEU A 31 -8.21 -7.21 0.99
N THR A 32 -6.98 -7.53 0.57
CA THR A 32 -6.52 -7.15 -0.78
C THR A 32 -7.38 -7.77 -1.87
N SER A 33 -7.75 -9.05 -1.74
CA SER A 33 -8.57 -9.75 -2.73
C SER A 33 -10.00 -9.22 -2.77
N ALA A 34 -10.61 -8.93 -1.61
CA ALA A 34 -11.96 -8.38 -1.53
C ALA A 34 -12.05 -7.01 -2.22
N LEU A 35 -11.11 -6.10 -1.92
CA LEU A 35 -11.05 -4.78 -2.53
C LEU A 35 -10.80 -4.87 -4.04
N VAL A 36 -9.85 -5.69 -4.49
CA VAL A 36 -9.57 -5.84 -5.92
C VAL A 36 -10.77 -6.47 -6.66
N ALA A 37 -11.38 -7.52 -6.10
CA ALA A 37 -12.52 -8.18 -6.73
C ALA A 37 -13.78 -7.30 -6.80
N GLY A 38 -14.01 -6.48 -5.77
CA GLY A 38 -15.16 -5.58 -5.70
C GLY A 38 -15.00 -4.30 -6.52
N GLU A 39 -13.76 -3.81 -6.68
CA GLU A 39 -13.53 -2.45 -7.17
C GLU A 39 -12.75 -2.34 -8.49
N VAL A 40 -12.05 -3.40 -8.93
CA VAL A 40 -11.27 -3.38 -10.19
C VAL A 40 -12.09 -4.03 -11.30
N PRO A 41 -12.36 -3.32 -12.43
CA PRO A 41 -13.09 -3.92 -13.53
C PRO A 41 -12.36 -5.15 -14.10
N PRO A 42 -13.02 -6.31 -14.21
CA PRO A 42 -12.35 -7.55 -14.62
C PRO A 42 -11.80 -7.48 -16.06
N GLY A 43 -12.35 -6.60 -16.90
CA GLY A 43 -11.87 -6.35 -18.27
C GLY A 43 -10.79 -5.28 -18.41
N CYS A 44 -10.44 -4.51 -17.37
CA CYS A 44 -9.47 -3.43 -17.52
C CYS A 44 -8.06 -3.96 -17.80
N HIS A 45 -7.23 -3.17 -18.48
CA HIS A 45 -5.83 -3.54 -18.63
C HIS A 45 -5.12 -3.46 -17.26
N PRO A 46 -4.25 -4.43 -16.87
CA PRO A 46 -3.62 -4.44 -15.54
C PRO A 46 -2.72 -3.23 -15.23
N LEU A 47 -2.25 -2.52 -16.26
CA LEU A 47 -1.45 -1.29 -16.12
C LEU A 47 -2.25 0.00 -16.35
N ALA A 48 -3.58 -0.10 -16.45
CA ALA A 48 -4.44 1.06 -16.60
C ALA A 48 -4.84 1.65 -15.23
N ALA A 49 -5.35 2.89 -15.23
CA ALA A 49 -5.62 3.67 -14.03
C ALA A 49 -6.78 3.10 -13.17
N GLU A 50 -7.58 2.22 -13.76
CA GLU A 50 -8.69 1.51 -13.11
C GLU A 50 -8.21 0.33 -12.25
N ASN A 51 -6.97 -0.15 -12.43
CA ASN A 51 -6.40 -1.13 -11.52
C ASN A 51 -6.05 -0.47 -10.19
N LYS A 52 -6.09 -1.26 -9.11
CA LYS A 52 -5.77 -0.82 -7.75
C LYS A 52 -4.66 -1.66 -7.18
N LEU A 53 -3.70 -1.00 -6.54
CA LEU A 53 -2.64 -1.65 -5.77
C LEU A 53 -2.97 -1.49 -4.28
N VAL A 54 -3.27 -2.60 -3.62
CA VAL A 54 -3.69 -2.62 -2.22
C VAL A 54 -2.58 -3.17 -1.36
N ILE A 55 -2.13 -2.40 -0.37
CA ILE A 55 -1.13 -2.79 0.63
C ILE A 55 -1.86 -2.98 1.96
N ALA A 56 -1.89 -4.20 2.50
CA ALA A 56 -2.60 -4.51 3.74
C ALA A 56 -1.75 -5.36 4.69
N PRO A 57 -1.51 -4.92 5.95
CA PRO A 57 -1.00 -5.80 6.99
C PRO A 57 -1.99 -6.95 7.31
N GLY A 58 -1.47 -8.05 7.82
CA GLY A 58 -2.30 -9.18 8.29
C GLY A 58 -3.17 -8.81 9.49
N ILE A 59 -4.24 -9.57 9.72
CA ILE A 59 -5.18 -9.31 10.83
C ILE A 59 -4.53 -9.42 12.22
N LEU A 60 -3.55 -10.32 12.35
CA LEU A 60 -2.78 -10.52 13.59
C LEU A 60 -1.55 -9.62 13.68
N THR A 61 -1.20 -8.88 12.63
CA THR A 61 -0.09 -7.93 12.66
C THR A 61 -0.38 -6.84 13.69
N GLY A 62 0.62 -6.45 14.49
CA GLY A 62 0.37 -5.58 15.65
C GLY A 62 0.33 -6.30 16.99
N THR A 63 0.12 -7.63 17.00
CA THR A 63 -0.04 -8.42 18.22
C THR A 63 1.26 -9.11 18.65
N ALA A 64 1.24 -9.75 19.83
CA ALA A 64 2.34 -10.61 20.30
C ALA A 64 2.39 -11.98 19.59
N ALA A 65 1.51 -12.23 18.61
CA ALA A 65 1.50 -13.50 17.89
C ALA A 65 2.82 -13.70 17.11
N PRO A 66 3.44 -14.88 17.21
CA PRO A 66 4.71 -15.15 16.54
C PRO A 66 4.57 -15.06 15.02
N CYS A 67 5.58 -14.51 14.35
CA CYS A 67 5.63 -14.38 12.88
C CYS A 67 4.45 -13.62 12.24
N SER A 68 3.77 -12.75 12.98
CA SER A 68 2.57 -12.03 12.52
C SER A 68 2.85 -10.78 11.67
N GLY A 69 4.11 -10.35 11.56
CA GLY A 69 4.56 -9.19 10.77
C GLY A 69 4.59 -9.44 9.26
N ARG A 70 3.47 -9.83 8.66
CA ARG A 70 3.35 -10.10 7.22
C ARG A 70 2.55 -9.01 6.51
N LEU A 71 3.08 -8.55 5.38
CA LEU A 71 2.45 -7.57 4.49
C LEU A 71 1.94 -8.27 3.25
N SER A 72 0.69 -8.01 2.88
CA SER A 72 0.11 -8.47 1.61
C SER A 72 -0.02 -7.30 0.65
N VAL A 73 0.43 -7.47 -0.59
CA VAL A 73 0.28 -6.49 -1.67
C VAL A 73 -0.46 -7.14 -2.82
N GLY A 74 -1.66 -6.65 -3.14
CA GLY A 74 -2.55 -7.26 -4.13
C GLY A 74 -3.02 -6.29 -5.21
N ALA A 75 -3.18 -6.80 -6.43
CA ALA A 75 -3.70 -6.08 -7.60
C ALA A 75 -4.15 -7.07 -8.68
N LYS A 76 -4.71 -6.54 -9.78
CA LYS A 76 -4.74 -7.31 -11.04
C LYS A 76 -3.33 -7.40 -11.61
N SER A 77 -2.87 -8.62 -11.88
CA SER A 77 -1.50 -8.91 -12.31
C SER A 77 -1.32 -8.64 -13.81
N PRO A 78 -0.25 -7.93 -14.22
CA PRO A 78 0.10 -7.79 -15.63
C PRO A 78 0.63 -9.09 -16.25
N LEU A 79 1.17 -10.01 -15.43
CA LEU A 79 1.72 -11.28 -15.92
C LEU A 79 0.62 -12.31 -16.18
N THR A 80 -0.37 -12.39 -15.29
CA THR A 80 -1.40 -13.45 -15.33
C THR A 80 -2.75 -12.97 -15.82
N GLY A 81 -2.98 -11.65 -15.86
CA GLY A 81 -4.28 -11.07 -16.21
C GLY A 81 -5.37 -11.26 -15.15
N THR A 82 -5.03 -11.84 -13.99
CA THR A 82 -5.96 -12.20 -12.91
C THR A 82 -5.58 -11.53 -11.59
N ILE A 83 -6.40 -11.71 -10.55
CA ILE A 83 -6.07 -11.24 -9.20
C ILE A 83 -4.82 -11.97 -8.67
N LYS A 84 -3.85 -11.21 -8.16
CA LYS A 84 -2.65 -11.75 -7.53
C LYS A 84 -2.33 -10.98 -6.26
N GLU A 85 -1.91 -11.73 -5.23
CA GLU A 85 -1.29 -11.17 -4.03
C GLU A 85 0.17 -11.63 -3.93
N SER A 86 1.03 -10.74 -3.44
CA SER A 86 2.41 -10.99 -3.07
C SER A 86 2.59 -10.70 -1.59
N ASN A 87 3.34 -11.57 -0.90
CA ASN A 87 3.49 -11.50 0.54
C ASN A 87 4.95 -11.22 0.93
N SER A 88 5.16 -10.27 1.81
CA SER A 88 6.47 -9.93 2.35
C SER A 88 6.49 -9.96 3.88
N GLY A 89 7.67 -10.21 4.44
CA GLY A 89 7.94 -9.94 5.86
C GLY A 89 8.51 -8.54 6.07
N GLY A 90 9.11 -8.31 7.23
CA GLY A 90 9.80 -7.06 7.56
C GLY A 90 8.98 -6.16 8.49
N THR A 91 9.43 -4.92 8.64
CA THR A 91 8.92 -3.99 9.65
C THR A 91 7.70 -3.19 9.19
N ALA A 92 7.48 -3.08 7.87
CA ALA A 92 6.42 -2.25 7.30
C ALA A 92 5.01 -2.65 7.74
N ALA A 93 4.71 -3.95 7.79
CA ALA A 93 3.42 -4.43 8.25
C ALA A 93 3.14 -4.00 9.70
N GLN A 94 4.15 -4.13 10.56
CA GLN A 94 4.07 -3.73 11.96
C GLN A 94 3.93 -2.20 12.10
N ALA A 95 4.66 -1.43 11.29
CA ALA A 95 4.55 0.02 11.28
C ALA A 95 3.12 0.47 10.93
N LEU A 96 2.53 -0.09 9.86
CA LEU A 96 1.14 0.21 9.48
C LEU A 96 0.14 -0.19 10.57
N ALA A 97 0.29 -1.38 11.15
CA ALA A 97 -0.60 -1.84 12.22
C ALA A 97 -0.50 -0.96 13.48
N ASN A 98 0.71 -0.53 13.86
CA ASN A 98 0.92 0.39 14.98
C ASN A 98 0.30 1.77 14.74
N LEU A 99 0.19 2.19 13.48
CA LEU A 99 -0.51 3.41 13.08
C LEU A 99 -2.04 3.22 12.96
N GLY A 100 -2.56 2.02 13.22
CA GLY A 100 -3.99 1.70 13.08
C GLY A 100 -4.45 1.57 11.62
N ILE A 101 -3.53 1.43 10.67
CA ILE A 101 -3.82 1.38 9.24
C ILE A 101 -4.09 -0.07 8.81
N ARG A 102 -5.28 -0.31 8.25
CA ARG A 102 -5.72 -1.61 7.72
C ARG A 102 -5.31 -1.82 6.28
N ALA A 103 -5.33 -0.77 5.47
CA ALA A 103 -4.85 -0.81 4.11
C ALA A 103 -4.49 0.58 3.60
N ILE A 104 -3.58 0.60 2.62
CA ILE A 104 -3.37 1.72 1.71
C ILE A 104 -3.79 1.22 0.32
N VAL A 105 -4.76 1.88 -0.28
CA VAL A 105 -5.26 1.60 -1.64
C VAL A 105 -4.73 2.68 -2.57
N LEU A 106 -3.89 2.30 -3.51
CA LEU A 106 -3.44 3.19 -4.59
C LEU A 106 -4.37 3.02 -5.79
N GLU A 107 -4.88 4.12 -6.30
CA GLU A 107 -5.75 4.18 -7.47
C GLU A 107 -5.35 5.31 -8.41
N GLY A 108 -5.81 5.24 -9.67
CA GLY A 108 -5.46 6.26 -10.66
C GLY A 108 -4.03 6.13 -11.18
N ARG A 109 -3.56 7.16 -11.88
CA ARG A 109 -2.20 7.21 -12.44
C ARG A 109 -1.72 8.67 -12.51
N PRO A 110 -0.46 8.96 -12.14
CA PRO A 110 0.09 10.30 -12.30
C PRO A 110 0.08 10.76 -13.77
N ALA A 111 -0.22 12.03 -14.01
CA ALA A 111 -0.35 12.61 -15.35
C ALA A 111 0.96 12.62 -16.16
N ASP A 112 2.12 12.76 -15.49
CA ASP A 112 3.36 13.20 -16.15
C ASP A 112 4.55 12.24 -15.99
N GLY A 113 4.30 10.98 -15.62
CA GLY A 113 5.37 9.98 -15.42
C GLY A 113 6.36 10.30 -14.29
N ARG A 114 5.99 11.26 -13.42
CA ARG A 114 6.72 11.62 -12.21
C ARG A 114 6.66 10.53 -11.16
N LEU A 115 7.68 10.44 -10.33
CA LEU A 115 7.72 9.53 -9.21
C LEU A 115 7.23 10.22 -7.93
N PHE A 116 6.55 9.45 -7.10
CA PHE A 116 6.06 9.89 -5.81
C PHE A 116 6.42 8.87 -4.74
N ARG A 117 6.61 9.36 -3.52
CA ARG A 117 6.65 8.52 -2.32
C ARG A 117 5.46 8.85 -1.44
N LEU A 118 5.01 7.86 -0.69
CA LEU A 118 4.02 8.05 0.35
C LEU A 118 4.73 8.09 1.70
N VAL A 119 4.60 9.21 2.40
CA VAL A 119 5.08 9.35 3.77
C VAL A 119 3.91 9.06 4.70
N VAL A 120 4.05 7.98 5.47
CA VAL A 120 2.98 7.45 6.33
C VAL A 120 3.38 7.62 7.79
N THR A 121 2.61 8.41 8.53
CA THR A 121 2.88 8.75 9.94
C THR A 121 1.60 8.68 10.76
N SER A 122 1.66 9.06 12.04
CA SER A 122 0.48 9.21 12.90
C SER A 122 -0.49 10.30 12.41
N ASP A 123 0.01 11.26 11.63
CA ASP A 123 -0.79 12.36 11.09
C ASP A 123 -1.49 11.98 9.77
N GLY A 124 -1.20 10.77 9.26
CA GLY A 124 -1.81 10.20 8.06
C GLY A 124 -0.81 9.95 6.93
N VAL A 125 -1.33 9.97 5.69
CA VAL A 125 -0.56 9.70 4.47
C VAL A 125 -0.37 11.00 3.69
N GLN A 126 0.87 11.31 3.35
CA GLN A 126 1.25 12.44 2.51
C GLN A 126 1.89 11.95 1.21
N ILE A 127 1.56 12.61 0.10
CA ILE A 127 2.16 12.33 -1.22
C ILE A 127 3.26 13.35 -1.46
N GLU A 128 4.49 12.89 -1.63
CA GLU A 128 5.63 13.76 -1.93
C GLU A 128 6.25 13.40 -3.29
N PRO A 129 6.71 14.39 -4.08
CA PRO A 129 7.56 14.13 -5.23
C PRO A 129 8.83 13.35 -4.83
N ALA A 130 9.20 12.39 -5.66
CA ALA A 130 10.32 11.48 -5.45
C ALA A 130 11.12 11.23 -6.74
N ASP A 131 11.13 12.20 -7.65
CA ASP A 131 11.89 12.14 -8.91
C ASP A 131 13.41 11.96 -8.65
N ASP A 132 13.89 12.33 -7.45
CA ASP A 132 15.26 12.10 -6.97
C ASP A 132 15.64 10.62 -6.82
N LEU A 133 14.65 9.72 -6.83
CA LEU A 133 14.85 8.27 -6.68
C LEU A 133 14.83 7.53 -8.02
N LYS A 134 14.61 8.25 -9.13
CA LYS A 134 14.45 7.64 -10.45
C LYS A 134 15.72 6.92 -10.89
N GLY A 135 15.58 5.65 -11.29
CA GLY A 135 16.67 4.82 -11.78
C GLY A 135 17.53 4.17 -10.70
N LEU A 136 17.26 4.43 -9.42
CA LEU A 136 17.93 3.74 -8.32
C LEU A 136 17.39 2.32 -8.14
N GLY A 137 18.27 1.41 -7.71
CA GLY A 137 17.88 0.09 -7.22
C GLY A 137 17.39 0.15 -5.77
N ASN A 138 16.71 -0.91 -5.32
CA ASN A 138 16.06 -0.94 -4.00
C ASN A 138 16.99 -0.53 -2.83
N TYR A 139 18.24 -1.01 -2.80
CA TYR A 139 19.17 -0.70 -1.72
C TYR A 139 19.53 0.79 -1.68
N ASP A 140 19.81 1.39 -2.84
CA ASP A 140 20.14 2.82 -2.93
C ASP A 140 18.92 3.69 -2.63
N THR A 141 17.73 3.29 -3.08
CA THR A 141 16.46 3.95 -2.74
C THR A 141 16.24 4.00 -1.23
N VAL A 142 16.47 2.87 -0.54
CA VAL A 142 16.33 2.76 0.92
C VAL A 142 17.40 3.58 1.63
N ALA A 143 18.67 3.51 1.20
CA ALA A 143 19.74 4.32 1.77
C ALA A 143 19.41 5.82 1.68
N ARG A 144 18.89 6.26 0.54
CA ARG A 144 18.44 7.64 0.31
C ARG A 144 17.27 8.04 1.23
N GLN A 145 16.35 7.12 1.52
CA GLN A 145 15.28 7.40 2.48
C GLN A 145 15.81 7.51 3.91
N PHE A 146 16.81 6.69 4.28
CA PHE A 146 17.44 6.76 5.60
C PHE A 146 18.25 8.05 5.81
N GLU A 147 18.89 8.58 4.77
CA GLU A 147 19.52 9.91 4.84
C GLU A 147 18.49 11.02 5.14
N ARG A 148 17.29 10.92 4.56
CA ARG A 148 16.24 11.94 4.67
C ARG A 148 15.42 11.84 5.95
N PHE A 149 14.98 10.63 6.31
CA PHE A 149 14.03 10.39 7.39
C PHE A 149 14.64 9.71 8.62
N GLY A 150 15.94 9.39 8.57
CA GLY A 150 16.62 8.59 9.58
C GLY A 150 16.36 7.09 9.42
N GLN A 151 16.98 6.28 10.28
CA GLN A 151 16.93 4.81 10.19
C GLN A 151 15.69 4.18 10.84
N LYS A 152 14.85 4.97 11.52
CA LYS A 152 13.64 4.50 12.20
C LYS A 152 12.41 4.57 11.28
N VAL A 153 12.58 4.21 10.02
CA VAL A 153 11.51 4.15 9.01
C VAL A 153 11.48 2.78 8.34
N SER A 154 10.31 2.41 7.84
CA SER A 154 10.15 1.21 7.01
C SER A 154 9.90 1.63 5.57
N CYS A 155 10.61 1.01 4.63
CA CYS A 155 10.39 1.19 3.19
C CYS A 155 9.71 -0.04 2.61
N ILE A 156 8.78 0.17 1.68
CA ILE A 156 8.07 -0.86 0.92
C ILE A 156 8.45 -0.70 -0.55
#